data_AF-A0A7X6VG98-F1
#
_entry.id   AF-A0A7X6VG98-F1
#
_cell.length_a   1.000
_cell.length_b   1.000
_cell.length_c   1.000
_cell.angle_alpha   90.00
_cell.angle_beta   90.00
_cell.angle_gamma   90.00
#
_symmetry.space_group_name_H-M   'P 1'
#
loop_
_entity.id
_entity.type
_entity.pdbx_description
1 polymer ?
#
loop_
_entity_poly.entity_id
_entity_poly.type
_entity_poly.pdbx_seq_one_letter_code
_entity_poly.pdbx_strand_id
1 'polypeptide(L)'
;DKGKTFGSAIKIEREINFARLRKYVQDFATGQIAMDDTDFMSQAKYFDQLIDIAEVLAQKYDVVVTNPPYMAPAPAQADWVKKNYPDTKSDLCVVFIERNFHFLKQNGYLSMITMHSWMFLSSYEKFREKLIASTDIVNMAHLGARAFEEIGGEVVQTTTFVMRRSHVSAFLDTYARLVDYPGQKMT
;
A
#
# COMPACT_ATOMS: atom_id res chain seq x y z
N ASP A 1 -0.43 20.47 5.20
CA ASP A 1 -1.61 19.73 4.70
C ASP A 1 -1.34 18.76 3.53
N LYS A 2 -0.12 18.17 3.42
CA LYS A 2 0.22 17.20 2.33
C LYS A 2 -0.17 15.75 2.63
N GLY A 3 -0.49 15.44 3.90
CA GLY A 3 -0.85 14.08 4.33
C GLY A 3 -2.15 13.58 3.71
N LYS A 4 -3.16 14.45 3.58
CA LYS A 4 -4.42 14.15 2.88
C LYS A 4 -4.20 13.86 1.39
N THR A 5 -3.18 14.47 0.80
CA THR A 5 -2.88 14.32 -0.62
C THR A 5 -2.19 13.00 -0.94
N PHE A 6 -1.31 12.45 -0.10
CA PHE A 6 -0.56 11.24 -0.43
C PHE A 6 -1.00 9.98 0.34
N GLY A 7 -1.64 10.16 1.51
CA GLY A 7 -2.19 9.07 2.30
C GLY A 7 -1.18 7.99 2.67
N SER A 8 -1.62 6.72 2.62
CA SER A 8 -0.81 5.56 2.98
C SER A 8 0.33 5.24 2.01
N ALA A 9 0.42 5.93 0.87
CA ALA A 9 1.56 5.84 -0.03
C ALA A 9 2.84 6.43 0.59
N ILE A 10 2.76 7.26 1.63
CA ILE A 10 3.94 7.84 2.29
C ILE A 10 4.80 6.73 2.91
N LYS A 11 6.10 6.69 2.57
CA LYS A 11 7.10 5.79 3.17
C LYS A 11 7.81 6.49 4.33
N ILE A 12 7.86 5.83 5.49
CA ILE A 12 8.70 6.23 6.61
C ILE A 12 9.90 5.29 6.63
N GLU A 13 11.03 5.78 6.16
CA GLU A 13 12.27 4.99 6.00
C GLU A 13 13.22 5.10 7.20
N ARG A 14 12.94 6.04 8.11
CA ARG A 14 13.74 6.23 9.32
C ARG A 14 13.13 5.42 10.46
N GLU A 15 14.00 4.82 11.26
CA GLU A 15 13.60 4.27 12.54
C GLU A 15 13.23 5.42 13.47
N ILE A 16 12.03 5.36 14.05
CA ILE A 16 11.48 6.40 14.91
C ILE A 16 11.16 5.77 16.26
N ASN A 17 11.69 6.36 17.33
CA ASN A 17 11.29 6.01 18.68
C ASN A 17 10.00 6.78 19.05
N PHE A 18 8.85 6.21 18.71
CA PHE A 18 7.54 6.82 18.94
C PHE A 18 7.26 7.05 20.43
N ALA A 19 7.72 6.16 21.32
CA ALA A 19 7.58 6.34 22.77
C ALA A 19 8.29 7.61 23.26
N ARG A 20 9.50 7.88 22.76
CA ARG A 20 10.24 9.10 23.09
C ARG A 20 9.56 10.36 22.54
N LEU A 21 9.01 10.29 21.32
CA LEU A 21 8.25 11.39 20.74
C LEU A 21 7.00 11.72 21.55
N ARG A 22 6.20 10.71 21.92
CA ARG A 22 5.02 10.90 22.78
C ARG A 22 5.39 11.51 24.12
N LYS A 23 6.48 11.05 24.73
CA LYS A 23 6.99 11.64 25.97
C LYS A 23 7.30 13.13 25.81
N TYR A 24 7.95 13.55 24.72
CA TYR A 24 8.21 14.96 24.48
C TYR A 24 6.95 15.80 24.30
N VAL A 25 5.93 15.27 23.62
CA VAL A 25 4.64 15.96 23.47
C VAL A 25 3.94 16.10 24.83
N GLN A 26 3.97 15.06 25.67
CA GLN A 26 3.39 15.09 27.02
C GLN A 26 4.13 16.04 27.96
N ASP A 27 5.46 16.00 27.99
CA ASP A 27 6.29 16.90 28.78
C ASP A 27 6.05 18.37 28.37
N PHE A 28 5.86 18.61 27.06
CA PHE A 28 5.51 19.92 26.54
C PHE A 28 4.10 20.37 26.94
N ALA A 29 3.11 19.47 26.93
CA ALA A 29 1.72 19.78 27.28
C ALA A 29 1.49 20.03 28.79
N THR A 30 2.37 19.51 29.65
CA THR A 30 2.22 19.60 31.12
C THR A 30 3.08 20.71 31.75
N GLY A 31 3.83 21.47 30.95
CA GLY A 31 4.67 22.57 31.42
C GLY A 31 3.87 23.76 31.97
N GLN A 32 4.49 24.56 32.84
CA GLN A 32 3.86 25.73 33.50
C GLN A 32 3.25 26.74 32.52
N ILE A 33 3.80 26.88 31.31
CA ILE A 33 3.30 27.79 30.27
C ILE A 33 2.06 27.21 29.56
N ALA A 34 1.93 25.88 29.49
CA ALA A 34 0.87 25.20 28.75
C ALA A 34 -0.44 25.05 29.55
N MET A 35 -0.39 25.08 30.89
CA MET A 35 -1.58 24.88 31.73
C MET A 35 -2.60 26.04 31.65
N ASP A 36 -2.15 27.25 31.35
CA ASP A 36 -3.00 28.46 31.26
C ASP A 36 -3.39 28.83 29.82
N ASP A 37 -2.94 28.07 28.82
CA ASP A 37 -3.17 28.42 27.42
C ASP A 37 -3.74 27.24 26.62
N THR A 38 -5.03 27.37 26.31
CA THR A 38 -5.84 26.40 25.59
C THR A 38 -5.34 26.11 24.17
N ASP A 39 -4.62 27.03 23.53
CA ASP A 39 -4.07 26.81 22.19
C ASP A 39 -2.96 25.75 22.25
N PHE A 40 -2.11 25.78 23.28
CA PHE A 40 -1.02 24.80 23.46
C PHE A 40 -1.54 23.38 23.69
N MET A 41 -2.57 23.22 24.50
CA MET A 41 -3.20 21.90 24.71
C MET A 41 -3.80 21.34 23.41
N SER A 42 -4.35 22.21 22.55
CA SER A 42 -4.87 21.82 21.23
C SER A 42 -3.76 21.36 20.27
N GLN A 43 -2.60 22.05 20.29
CA GLN A 43 -1.43 21.70 19.50
C GLN A 43 -0.84 20.36 19.92
N ALA A 44 -0.73 20.09 21.24
CA ALA A 44 -0.25 18.81 21.75
C ALA A 44 -1.11 17.63 21.26
N LYS A 45 -2.44 17.76 21.33
CA LYS A 45 -3.37 16.74 20.80
C LYS A 45 -3.18 16.51 19.29
N TYR A 46 -2.92 17.58 18.54
CA TYR A 46 -2.65 17.46 17.11
C TYR A 46 -1.32 16.72 16.83
N PHE A 47 -0.28 16.96 17.63
CA PHE A 47 0.97 16.21 17.52
C PHE A 47 0.79 14.73 17.85
N ASP A 48 0.01 14.39 18.87
CA ASP A 48 -0.31 12.98 19.18
C ASP A 48 -0.98 12.28 18.00
N GLN A 49 -1.94 12.92 17.33
CA GLN A 49 -2.58 12.37 16.14
C GLN A 49 -1.58 12.16 14.99
N LEU A 50 -0.64 13.07 14.79
CA LEU A 50 0.40 12.91 13.77
C LEU A 50 1.35 11.75 14.10
N ILE A 51 1.65 11.56 15.39
CA ILE A 51 2.45 10.43 15.85
C ILE A 51 1.70 9.11 15.59
N ASP A 52 0.40 9.03 15.88
CA ASP A 52 -0.43 7.85 15.60
C ASP A 52 -0.38 7.48 14.11
N ILE A 53 -0.58 8.47 13.23
CA ILE A 53 -0.53 8.26 11.78
C ILE A 53 0.88 7.78 11.36
N ALA A 54 1.93 8.43 11.86
CA ALA A 54 3.30 8.05 11.54
C ALA A 54 3.64 6.63 12.02
N GLU A 55 3.17 6.24 13.20
CA GLU A 55 3.38 4.90 13.75
C GLU A 55 2.72 3.83 12.87
N VAL A 56 1.46 4.03 12.47
CA VAL A 56 0.75 3.14 11.53
C VAL A 56 1.47 3.04 10.18
N LEU A 57 2.00 4.15 9.66
CA LEU A 57 2.73 4.19 8.38
C LEU A 57 4.13 3.56 8.45
N ALA A 58 4.71 3.45 9.64
CA ALA A 58 6.02 2.83 9.87
C ALA A 58 5.90 1.34 10.23
N GLN A 59 4.76 0.93 10.80
CA GLN A 59 4.53 -0.43 11.29
C GLN A 59 4.76 -1.50 10.21
N LYS A 60 5.32 -2.64 10.63
CA LYS A 60 5.48 -3.83 9.80
C LYS A 60 4.50 -4.93 10.22
N TYR A 61 3.99 -5.67 9.25
CA TYR A 61 2.96 -6.68 9.42
C TYR A 61 3.43 -8.04 8.91
N ASP A 62 2.96 -9.10 9.55
CA ASP A 62 3.14 -10.47 9.08
C ASP A 62 2.26 -10.78 7.86
N VAL A 63 1.08 -10.14 7.80
CA VAL A 63 0.14 -10.25 6.68
C VAL A 63 -0.44 -8.89 6.34
N VAL A 64 -0.52 -8.58 5.05
CA VAL A 64 -1.22 -7.40 4.51
C VAL A 64 -2.24 -7.89 3.48
N VAL A 65 -3.50 -7.48 3.64
CA VAL A 65 -4.59 -7.82 2.73
C VAL A 65 -5.30 -6.54 2.29
N THR A 66 -5.46 -6.31 0.99
CA THR A 66 -6.12 -5.08 0.53
C THR A 66 -6.65 -5.13 -0.91
N ASN A 67 -7.63 -4.28 -1.19
CA ASN A 67 -8.13 -3.93 -2.51
C ASN A 67 -7.77 -2.45 -2.75
N PRO A 68 -6.68 -2.13 -3.46
CA PRO A 68 -6.21 -0.77 -3.64
C PRO A 68 -7.13 0.04 -4.57
N PRO A 69 -7.03 1.38 -4.60
CA PRO A 69 -7.77 2.20 -5.54
C PRO A 69 -7.34 1.91 -7.00
N TYR A 70 -8.30 1.68 -7.88
CA TYR A 70 -8.08 1.42 -9.31
C TYR A 70 -8.15 2.71 -10.12
N MET A 71 -7.11 3.55 -9.98
CA MET A 71 -7.07 4.84 -10.66
C MET A 71 -5.65 5.36 -10.87
N ALA A 72 -5.48 6.26 -11.84
CA ALA A 72 -4.24 7.01 -11.99
C ALA A 72 -4.06 8.03 -10.83
N PRO A 73 -2.81 8.41 -10.50
CA PRO A 73 -2.57 9.49 -9.54
C PRO A 73 -3.25 10.79 -9.96
N ALA A 74 -3.82 11.51 -9.00
CA ALA A 74 -4.37 12.84 -9.26
C ALA A 74 -3.25 13.82 -9.68
N PRO A 75 -3.54 14.90 -10.42
CA PRO A 75 -2.52 15.88 -10.84
C PRO A 75 -1.68 16.42 -9.67
N ALA A 76 -2.31 16.68 -8.52
CA ALA A 76 -1.62 17.13 -7.30
C ALA A 76 -0.67 16.10 -6.69
N GLN A 77 -0.80 14.81 -7.05
CA GLN A 77 0.03 13.70 -6.60
C GLN A 77 1.12 13.32 -7.61
N ALA A 78 0.95 13.69 -8.88
CA ALA A 78 1.73 13.13 -10.00
C ALA A 78 3.24 13.26 -9.82
N ASP A 79 3.74 14.46 -9.50
CA ASP A 79 5.19 14.69 -9.34
C ASP A 79 5.76 13.93 -8.14
N TRP A 80 5.00 13.86 -7.05
CA TRP A 80 5.42 13.14 -5.85
C TRP A 80 5.45 11.63 -6.13
N VAL A 81 4.42 11.08 -6.78
CA VAL A 81 4.37 9.66 -7.15
C VAL A 81 5.51 9.34 -8.12
N LYS A 82 5.72 10.16 -9.16
CA LYS A 82 6.83 9.98 -10.12
C LYS A 82 8.19 9.97 -9.43
N LYS A 83 8.38 10.80 -8.40
CA LYS A 83 9.63 10.85 -7.62
C LYS A 83 9.81 9.64 -6.70
N ASN A 84 8.76 9.19 -6.02
CA ASN A 84 8.87 8.17 -4.96
C ASN A 84 8.61 6.73 -5.44
N TYR A 85 7.97 6.57 -6.59
CA TYR A 85 7.50 5.31 -7.18
C TYR A 85 7.79 5.25 -8.69
N PRO A 86 9.04 5.47 -9.13
CA PRO A 86 9.33 5.71 -10.55
C PRO A 86 8.96 4.55 -11.47
N ASP A 87 8.94 3.31 -10.99
CA ASP A 87 8.64 2.12 -11.79
C ASP A 87 7.15 1.73 -11.76
N THR A 88 6.36 2.34 -10.87
CA THR A 88 4.93 2.04 -10.67
C THR A 88 4.03 3.28 -10.82
N LYS A 89 4.63 4.45 -11.09
CA LYS A 89 4.02 5.79 -11.09
C LYS A 89 2.76 6.00 -11.93
N SER A 90 2.51 5.14 -12.92
CA SER A 90 1.43 5.35 -13.88
C SER A 90 0.06 4.94 -13.35
N ASP A 91 0.01 4.15 -12.28
CA ASP A 91 -1.24 3.57 -11.75
C ASP A 91 -1.13 3.39 -10.23
N LEU A 92 -2.03 4.00 -9.47
CA LEU A 92 -2.01 3.90 -8.00
C LEU A 92 -2.20 2.46 -7.54
N CYS A 93 -2.92 1.63 -8.30
CA CYS A 93 -3.08 0.23 -7.98
C CYS A 93 -1.71 -0.45 -7.88
N VAL A 94 -0.79 -0.17 -8.80
CA VAL A 94 0.57 -0.74 -8.84
C VAL A 94 1.50 -0.07 -7.83
N VAL A 95 1.35 1.25 -7.60
CA VAL A 95 2.03 1.96 -6.50
C VAL A 95 1.71 1.28 -5.16
N PHE A 96 0.46 0.87 -4.96
CA PHE A 96 0.07 0.19 -3.73
C PHE A 96 0.58 -1.25 -3.65
N ILE A 97 0.82 -1.97 -4.76
CA ILE A 97 1.54 -3.25 -4.69
C ILE A 97 2.94 -3.03 -4.10
N GLU A 98 3.70 -2.08 -4.65
CA GLU A 98 5.03 -1.73 -4.15
C GLU A 98 5.00 -1.23 -2.70
N ARG A 99 4.06 -0.35 -2.36
CA ARG A 99 3.92 0.20 -1.01
C ARG A 99 3.53 -0.87 0.01
N ASN A 100 2.57 -1.73 -0.30
CA ASN A 100 2.10 -2.76 0.62
C ASN A 100 3.18 -3.82 0.88
N PHE A 101 4.01 -4.09 -0.11
CA PHE A 101 5.18 -4.94 0.08
C PHE A 101 6.18 -4.35 1.09
N HIS A 102 6.31 -3.03 1.14
CA HIS A 102 7.13 -2.35 2.15
C HIS A 102 6.57 -2.49 3.57
N PHE A 103 5.26 -2.68 3.74
CA PHE A 103 4.66 -2.96 5.06
C PHE A 103 4.96 -4.36 5.57
N LEU A 104 5.39 -5.30 4.73
CA LEU A 104 5.68 -6.66 5.17
C LEU A 104 6.97 -6.76 6.00
N LYS A 105 6.91 -7.60 7.03
CA LYS A 105 8.11 -8.21 7.63
C LYS A 105 8.75 -9.22 6.66
N GLN A 106 9.98 -9.62 6.93
CA GLN A 106 10.60 -10.75 6.22
C GLN A 106 9.72 -12.00 6.38
N ASN A 107 9.50 -12.73 5.27
CA ASN A 107 8.61 -13.89 5.17
C ASN A 107 7.12 -13.61 5.41
N GLY A 108 6.71 -12.33 5.51
CA GLY A 108 5.31 -11.95 5.58
C GLY A 108 4.59 -12.11 4.24
N TYR A 109 3.27 -12.08 4.27
CA TYR A 109 2.41 -12.34 3.11
C TYR A 109 1.58 -11.12 2.69
N LEU A 110 1.58 -10.81 1.40
CA LEU A 110 0.71 -9.81 0.78
C LEU A 110 -0.35 -10.54 -0.04
N SER A 111 -1.63 -10.26 0.24
CA SER A 111 -2.75 -10.69 -0.58
C SER A 111 -3.46 -9.48 -1.14
N MET A 112 -3.59 -9.39 -2.46
CA MET A 112 -4.31 -8.28 -3.09
C MET A 112 -5.20 -8.78 -4.21
N ILE A 113 -6.27 -8.04 -4.47
CA ILE A 113 -6.94 -8.02 -5.76
C ILE A 113 -6.56 -6.71 -6.45
N THR A 114 -6.13 -6.78 -7.71
CA THR A 114 -5.64 -5.62 -8.46
C THR A 114 -6.10 -5.70 -9.91
N MET A 115 -5.91 -4.62 -10.67
CA MET A 115 -5.86 -4.73 -12.12
C MET A 115 -4.65 -5.57 -12.56
N HIS A 116 -4.75 -6.29 -13.69
CA HIS A 116 -3.71 -7.22 -14.16
C HIS A 116 -2.65 -6.57 -15.08
N SER A 117 -2.80 -5.28 -15.42
CA SER A 117 -2.00 -4.60 -16.44
C SER A 117 -0.50 -4.61 -16.13
N TRP A 118 -0.13 -4.58 -14.84
CA TRP A 118 1.26 -4.64 -14.36
C TRP A 118 2.00 -5.92 -14.77
N MET A 119 1.28 -7.00 -15.02
CA MET A 119 1.85 -8.28 -15.44
C MET A 119 2.38 -8.24 -16.88
N PHE A 120 1.84 -7.37 -17.74
CA PHE A 120 2.06 -7.44 -19.20
C PHE A 120 2.66 -6.17 -19.81
N LEU A 121 2.34 -4.98 -19.28
CA LEU A 121 2.80 -3.74 -19.89
C LEU A 121 4.31 -3.53 -19.70
N SER A 122 4.99 -3.12 -20.75
CA SER A 122 6.44 -2.86 -20.75
C SER A 122 6.84 -1.74 -19.79
N SER A 123 5.94 -0.77 -19.54
CA SER A 123 6.17 0.30 -18.56
C SER A 123 6.45 -0.20 -17.14
N TYR A 124 6.07 -1.44 -16.82
CA TYR A 124 6.27 -2.06 -15.50
C TYR A 124 7.37 -3.13 -15.47
N GLU A 125 8.18 -3.24 -16.53
CA GLU A 125 9.25 -4.25 -16.60
C GLU A 125 10.24 -4.16 -15.43
N LYS A 126 10.78 -2.97 -15.16
CA LYS A 126 11.66 -2.71 -14.01
C LYS A 126 11.02 -3.03 -12.67
N PHE A 127 9.71 -2.79 -12.55
CA PHE A 127 8.98 -3.15 -11.34
C PHE A 127 8.90 -4.67 -11.19
N ARG A 128 8.57 -5.41 -12.26
CA ARG A 128 8.53 -6.88 -12.23
C ARG A 128 9.88 -7.51 -11.91
N GLU A 129 10.98 -6.98 -12.48
CA GLU A 129 12.34 -7.42 -12.15
C GLU A 129 12.62 -7.32 -10.64
N LYS A 130 12.33 -6.16 -10.04
CA LYS A 130 12.51 -5.93 -8.60
C LYS A 130 11.60 -6.81 -7.75
N LEU A 131 10.36 -6.98 -8.17
CA LEU A 131 9.37 -7.80 -7.48
C LEU A 131 9.86 -9.25 -7.40
N ILE A 132 10.16 -9.87 -8.54
CA ILE A 132 10.58 -11.29 -8.63
C ILE A 132 11.91 -11.52 -7.89
N ALA A 133 12.84 -10.56 -7.91
CA ALA A 133 14.12 -10.70 -7.22
C ALA A 133 14.01 -10.81 -5.68
N SER A 134 12.89 -10.43 -5.09
CA SER A 134 12.72 -10.34 -3.62
C SER A 134 11.41 -10.96 -3.09
N THR A 135 10.69 -11.65 -3.96
CA THR A 135 9.33 -12.15 -3.69
C THR A 135 9.11 -13.53 -4.26
N ASP A 136 8.44 -14.40 -3.50
CA ASP A 136 7.84 -15.63 -4.00
C ASP A 136 6.37 -15.34 -4.29
N ILE A 137 5.94 -15.49 -5.54
CA ILE A 137 4.51 -15.48 -5.85
C ILE A 137 3.97 -16.85 -5.45
N VAL A 138 3.15 -16.90 -4.40
CA VAL A 138 2.65 -18.16 -3.83
C VAL A 138 1.59 -18.75 -4.73
N ASN A 139 0.61 -17.91 -5.09
CA ASN A 139 -0.44 -18.28 -6.02
C ASN A 139 -1.03 -17.03 -6.68
N MET A 140 -1.74 -17.26 -7.78
CA MET A 140 -2.47 -16.21 -8.49
C MET A 140 -3.67 -16.77 -9.25
N ALA A 141 -4.80 -16.10 -9.12
CA ALA A 141 -5.99 -16.33 -9.92
C ALA A 141 -6.20 -15.13 -10.86
N HIS A 142 -6.04 -15.35 -12.16
CA HIS A 142 -6.34 -14.37 -13.19
C HIS A 142 -7.83 -14.41 -13.50
N LEU A 143 -8.57 -13.47 -12.92
CA LEU A 143 -10.04 -13.40 -12.98
C LEU A 143 -10.55 -12.79 -14.29
N GLY A 144 -9.82 -11.81 -14.84
CA GLY A 144 -10.22 -11.14 -16.08
C GLY A 144 -11.30 -10.08 -15.85
N ALA A 145 -12.15 -9.89 -16.86
CA ALA A 145 -13.25 -8.93 -16.83
C ALA A 145 -14.33 -9.31 -15.82
N ARG A 146 -15.14 -8.35 -15.37
CA ARG A 146 -16.40 -8.59 -14.64
C ARG A 146 -16.23 -9.32 -13.29
N ALA A 147 -15.05 -9.25 -12.69
CA ALA A 147 -14.85 -9.73 -11.31
C ALA A 147 -15.58 -8.87 -10.27
N PHE A 148 -15.92 -7.62 -10.62
CA PHE A 148 -16.75 -6.73 -9.81
C PHE A 148 -18.01 -6.38 -10.62
N GLU A 149 -19.19 -6.73 -10.11
CA GLU A 149 -20.47 -6.45 -10.78
C GLU A 149 -20.74 -4.95 -10.94
N GLU A 150 -20.29 -4.16 -9.97
CA GLU A 150 -20.54 -2.72 -9.88
C GLU A 150 -19.72 -1.89 -10.88
N ILE A 151 -18.63 -2.44 -11.43
CA ILE A 151 -17.79 -1.76 -12.41
C ILE A 151 -18.14 -2.31 -13.81
N GLY A 152 -19.20 -1.75 -14.39
CA GLY A 152 -19.69 -2.14 -15.71
C GLY A 152 -18.63 -2.01 -16.81
N GLY A 153 -18.39 -3.11 -17.55
CA GLY A 153 -17.56 -3.15 -18.75
C GLY A 153 -16.32 -4.06 -18.65
N GLU A 154 -15.69 -4.36 -19.79
CA GLU A 154 -14.42 -5.10 -19.86
C GLU A 154 -13.19 -4.28 -19.45
N VAL A 155 -13.42 -3.04 -19.01
CA VAL A 155 -12.39 -2.03 -18.71
C VAL A 155 -11.53 -2.45 -17.51
N VAL A 156 -12.11 -3.15 -16.54
CA VAL A 156 -11.38 -3.61 -15.35
C VAL A 156 -11.10 -5.10 -15.45
N GLN A 157 -9.88 -5.40 -15.85
CA GLN A 157 -9.34 -6.75 -15.90
C GLN A 157 -8.53 -7.02 -14.64
N THR A 158 -8.96 -8.01 -13.85
CA THR A 158 -8.46 -8.20 -12.50
C THR A 158 -7.67 -9.49 -12.32
N THR A 159 -6.83 -9.49 -11.31
CA THR A 159 -6.11 -10.64 -10.81
C THR A 159 -6.09 -10.56 -9.29
N THR A 160 -6.10 -11.71 -8.62
CA THR A 160 -5.80 -11.78 -7.20
C THR A 160 -4.64 -12.73 -6.95
N PHE A 161 -3.81 -12.42 -5.97
CA PHE A 161 -2.59 -13.16 -5.73
C PHE A 161 -2.20 -13.12 -4.27
N VAL A 162 -1.40 -14.12 -3.88
CA VAL A 162 -0.65 -14.13 -2.63
C VAL A 162 0.83 -14.09 -2.97
N MET A 163 1.56 -13.18 -2.32
CA MET A 163 3.01 -13.02 -2.44
C MET A 163 3.66 -13.13 -1.06
N ARG A 164 4.83 -13.75 -0.98
CA ARG A 164 5.63 -13.82 0.24
C ARG A 164 6.90 -12.99 0.09
N ARG A 165 7.22 -12.18 1.10
CA ARG A 165 8.46 -11.38 1.14
C ARG A 165 9.66 -12.24 1.45
N SER A 166 10.08 -13.04 0.48
CA SER A 166 11.25 -13.91 0.50
C SER A 166 11.54 -14.35 -0.93
N HIS A 167 12.66 -15.02 -1.15
CA HIS A 167 12.94 -15.67 -2.43
C HIS A 167 13.51 -17.06 -2.16
N VAL A 168 12.68 -18.09 -2.33
CA VAL A 168 13.06 -19.49 -2.15
C VAL A 168 13.36 -20.11 -3.50
N SER A 169 14.58 -20.63 -3.64
CA SER A 169 14.99 -21.31 -4.87
C SER A 169 14.06 -22.49 -5.18
N ALA A 170 13.62 -22.58 -6.44
CA ALA A 170 12.68 -23.62 -6.91
C ALA A 170 11.36 -23.67 -6.11
N PHE A 171 10.88 -22.53 -5.62
CA PHE A 171 9.55 -22.43 -5.04
C PHE A 171 8.49 -22.89 -6.06
N LEU A 172 7.58 -23.77 -5.62
CA LEU A 172 6.47 -24.25 -6.44
C LEU A 172 5.26 -23.34 -6.22
N ASP A 173 4.88 -22.63 -7.26
CA ASP A 173 3.76 -21.72 -7.29
C ASP A 173 2.54 -22.32 -8.01
N THR A 174 1.38 -21.67 -7.87
CA THR A 174 0.13 -22.12 -8.51
C THR A 174 -0.58 -20.97 -9.19
N TYR A 175 -0.80 -21.10 -10.50
CA TYR A 175 -1.54 -20.13 -11.31
C TYR A 175 -2.81 -20.74 -11.86
N ALA A 176 -3.93 -20.06 -11.66
CA ALA A 176 -5.22 -20.40 -12.26
C ALA A 176 -5.67 -19.28 -13.19
N ARG A 177 -5.85 -19.58 -14.48
CA ARG A 177 -6.48 -18.66 -15.43
C ARG A 177 -7.99 -18.92 -15.42
N LEU A 178 -8.74 -18.00 -14.83
CA LEU A 178 -10.19 -18.12 -14.62
C LEU A 178 -11.01 -17.21 -15.55
N VAL A 179 -10.39 -16.64 -16.57
CA VAL A 179 -11.04 -15.66 -17.46
C VAL A 179 -12.11 -16.24 -18.39
N ASP A 180 -12.14 -17.57 -18.56
CA ASP A 180 -13.10 -18.25 -19.44
C ASP A 180 -14.37 -18.69 -18.68
N TYR A 181 -14.44 -18.43 -17.36
CA TYR A 181 -15.59 -18.79 -16.53
C TYR A 181 -16.54 -17.60 -16.40
N PRO A 182 -17.78 -17.68 -16.90
CA PRO A 182 -18.75 -16.61 -16.71
C PRO A 182 -19.10 -16.46 -15.22
N GLY A 183 -19.14 -15.23 -14.72
CA GLY A 183 -19.59 -14.92 -13.37
C GLY A 183 -20.95 -15.54 -13.07
N GLN A 184 -21.13 -16.07 -11.86
CA GLN A 184 -22.35 -16.73 -11.44
C GLN A 184 -23.52 -15.75 -11.52
N LYS A 185 -24.56 -16.06 -12.31
CA LYS A 185 -25.83 -15.35 -12.19
C LYS A 185 -26.39 -15.68 -10.81
N MET A 186 -26.44 -14.70 -9.92
CA MET A 186 -27.21 -14.77 -8.69
C MET A 186 -28.70 -14.80 -9.10
N THR A 187 -29.26 -16.00 -9.25
CA THR A 187 -30.71 -16.25 -9.40
C THR A 187 -31.35 -16.43 -8.05
#